data_AF-A0A385L201-F1
#
_entry.id   AF-A0A385L201-F1
#
_cell.length_a   1.000
_cell.length_b   1.000
_cell.length_c   1.000
_cell.angle_alpha   90.00
_cell.angle_beta   90.00
_cell.angle_gamma   90.00
#
_symmetry.space_group_name_H-M   'P 1'
#
loop_
_entity.id
_entity.type
_entity.pdbx_description
1 polymer ?
#
loop_
_entity_poly.entity_id
_entity_poly.type
_entity_poly.pdbx_seq_one_letter_code
_entity_poly.pdbx_strand_id
1 'polypeptide(L)'
;AGVVSAAPLEARQDNAACPVSTRGDYIWKISEFSGRKPEGTYYNSIGFNIKATNGGTLDFTCSARADKLEDNKFYSCGENSFISFAFSSDRNGLFLKHGDGGAVTYVATTTLPNYCRAGGNGPQDFVCQGVA
;
A
#
# COMPACT_ATOMS: atom_id res chain seq x y z
N ALA A 1 -3.77 15.39 -39.60
CA ALA A 1 -3.30 14.58 -38.45
C ALA A 1 -3.01 15.54 -37.29
N GLY A 2 -3.83 15.52 -36.25
CA GLY A 2 -3.66 16.37 -35.07
C GLY A 2 -2.88 15.62 -34.01
N VAL A 3 -1.71 16.14 -33.63
CA VAL A 3 -0.91 15.56 -32.55
C VAL A 3 -1.54 15.98 -31.24
N VAL A 4 -2.18 15.05 -30.52
CA VAL A 4 -2.67 15.29 -29.17
C VAL A 4 -1.45 15.25 -28.24
N SER A 5 -0.99 16.41 -27.79
CA SER A 5 0.01 16.50 -26.73
C SER A 5 -0.68 16.11 -25.42
N ALA A 6 -0.37 14.93 -24.89
CA ALA A 6 -0.73 14.61 -23.51
C ALA A 6 0.05 15.57 -22.61
N ALA A 7 -0.66 16.41 -21.85
CA ALA A 7 -0.03 17.19 -20.81
C ALA A 7 0.62 16.23 -19.80
N PRO A 8 1.84 16.49 -19.33
CA PRO A 8 2.45 15.67 -18.30
C PRO A 8 1.55 15.70 -17.06
N LEU A 9 1.30 14.52 -16.48
CA LEU A 9 0.56 14.37 -15.23
C LEU A 9 1.47 14.84 -14.08
N GLU A 10 1.66 16.14 -13.95
CA GLU A 10 2.48 16.71 -12.87
C GLU A 10 1.64 16.79 -11.59
N ALA A 11 2.06 16.03 -10.57
CA ALA A 11 1.66 16.36 -9.21
C ALA A 11 2.15 17.78 -8.93
N ARG A 12 1.28 18.66 -8.39
CA ARG A 12 1.70 20.00 -7.95
C ARG A 12 2.86 19.83 -6.97
N GLN A 13 4.09 20.04 -7.45
CA GLN A 13 5.28 20.10 -6.61
C GLN A 13 5.20 21.42 -5.86
N ASP A 14 4.59 21.36 -4.68
CA ASP A 14 4.77 22.38 -3.66
C ASP A 14 6.28 22.43 -3.31
N ASN A 15 6.79 23.59 -2.92
CA ASN A 15 8.21 23.97 -2.83
C ASN A 15 8.99 23.24 -1.69
N ALA A 16 8.68 21.97 -1.45
CA ALA A 16 9.14 21.17 -0.33
C ALA A 16 10.51 20.52 -0.59
N ALA A 17 11.32 20.39 0.47
CA ALA A 17 12.64 19.76 0.43
C ALA A 17 12.60 18.27 0.01
N CYS A 18 11.46 17.61 0.15
CA CYS A 18 11.25 16.23 -0.25
C CYS A 18 10.36 16.18 -1.50
N PRO A 19 10.75 15.44 -2.56
CA PRO A 19 9.98 15.33 -3.80
C PRO A 19 8.77 14.39 -3.65
N VAL A 20 7.89 14.69 -2.69
CA VAL A 20 6.70 13.88 -2.38
C VAL A 20 5.53 14.78 -1.98
N SER A 21 4.38 14.60 -2.62
CA SER A 21 3.14 15.27 -2.22
C SER A 21 2.57 14.60 -0.97
N THR A 22 2.41 15.36 0.11
CA THR A 22 1.92 14.82 1.40
C THR A 22 0.49 15.24 1.75
N ARG A 23 -0.13 16.09 0.94
CA ARG A 23 -1.50 16.60 1.12
C ARG A 23 -2.27 16.66 -0.19
N GLY A 24 -3.55 16.32 -0.16
CA GLY A 24 -4.48 16.46 -1.27
C GLY A 24 -5.70 15.55 -1.15
N ASP A 25 -6.76 15.86 -1.91
CA ASP A 25 -8.01 15.07 -1.88
C ASP A 25 -7.82 13.61 -2.32
N TYR A 26 -6.84 13.37 -3.18
CA TYR A 26 -6.48 12.04 -3.69
C TYR A 26 -5.12 11.56 -3.20
N ILE A 27 -4.60 12.15 -2.11
CA ILE A 27 -3.35 11.73 -1.46
C ILE A 27 -3.69 11.12 -0.10
N TRP A 28 -3.32 9.86 0.09
CA TRP A 28 -3.46 9.16 1.37
C TRP A 28 -2.10 8.84 1.96
N LYS A 29 -1.99 8.96 3.28
CA LYS A 29 -0.82 8.51 4.04
C LYS A 29 -0.94 7.01 4.29
N ILE A 30 0.13 6.28 3.96
CA ILE A 30 0.31 4.88 4.36
C ILE A 30 1.31 4.84 5.52
N SER A 31 0.99 4.12 6.59
CA SER A 31 1.88 4.00 7.76
C SER A 31 1.70 2.69 8.49
N GLU A 32 2.52 2.43 9.52
CA GLU A 32 2.41 1.25 10.39
C GLU A 32 2.39 -0.07 9.60
N PHE A 33 3.24 -0.17 8.56
CA PHE A 33 3.37 -1.42 7.83
C PHE A 33 3.81 -2.54 8.78
N SER A 34 3.12 -3.66 8.70
CA SER A 34 3.42 -4.88 9.42
C SER A 34 3.26 -6.06 8.47
N GLY A 35 4.18 -7.01 8.55
CA GLY A 35 4.05 -8.27 7.83
C GLY A 35 4.78 -9.39 8.56
N ARG A 36 4.34 -10.62 8.34
CA ARG A 36 5.00 -11.80 8.89
C ARG A 36 5.29 -12.83 7.82
N LYS A 37 6.54 -13.30 7.80
CA LYS A 37 7.01 -14.40 6.95
C LYS A 37 7.32 -15.61 7.85
N PRO A 38 6.39 -16.57 8.00
CA PRO A 38 6.58 -17.69 8.92
C PRO A 38 7.75 -18.60 8.53
N GLU A 39 8.02 -18.70 7.22
CA GLU A 39 9.10 -19.51 6.64
C GLU A 39 10.14 -18.63 5.91
N GLY A 40 10.24 -17.35 6.29
CA GLY A 40 11.21 -16.38 5.74
C GLY A 40 11.03 -15.95 4.28
N THR A 41 10.14 -16.61 3.54
CA THR A 41 9.99 -16.44 2.08
C THR A 41 8.73 -15.67 1.72
N TYR A 42 7.55 -16.22 2.05
CA TYR A 42 6.25 -15.63 1.75
C TYR A 42 5.62 -14.96 2.97
N TYR A 43 4.70 -14.02 2.75
CA TYR A 43 3.89 -13.45 3.83
C TYR A 43 2.68 -14.33 4.12
N ASN A 44 2.36 -14.55 5.40
CA ASN A 44 1.05 -15.08 5.82
C ASN A 44 0.12 -13.98 6.35
N SER A 45 0.69 -12.80 6.61
CA SER A 45 -0.04 -11.62 7.06
C SER A 45 0.65 -10.36 6.58
N ILE A 46 -0.16 -9.39 6.14
CA ILE A 46 0.24 -8.03 5.78
C ILE A 46 -0.81 -7.09 6.35
N GLY A 47 -0.38 -5.96 6.93
CA GLY A 47 -1.26 -4.90 7.40
C GLY A 47 -0.58 -3.54 7.36
N PHE A 48 -1.36 -2.48 7.15
CA PHE A 48 -0.91 -1.09 7.17
C PHE A 48 -2.11 -0.16 7.37
N ASN A 49 -1.86 1.06 7.82
CA ASN A 49 -2.90 2.09 7.98
C ASN A 49 -3.01 2.96 6.73
N ILE A 50 -4.23 3.36 6.39
CA ILE A 50 -4.56 4.32 5.35
C ILE A 50 -5.26 5.51 6.00
N LYS A 51 -4.73 6.71 5.79
CA LYS A 51 -5.27 7.95 6.36
C LYS A 51 -5.40 9.06 5.32
N ALA A 52 -6.53 9.75 5.29
CA ALA A 52 -6.75 10.93 4.45
C ALA A 52 -5.83 12.09 4.87
N THR A 53 -5.39 12.88 3.88
CA THR A 53 -4.49 14.04 4.09
C THR A 53 -5.16 15.40 3.84
N ASN A 54 -6.45 15.39 3.50
CA ASN A 54 -7.25 16.58 3.19
C ASN A 54 -8.14 17.05 4.35
N GLY A 55 -7.96 16.51 5.56
CA GLY A 55 -8.81 16.80 6.72
C GLY A 55 -10.10 15.98 6.80
N GLY A 56 -10.32 15.04 5.87
CA GLY A 56 -11.37 14.04 5.96
C GLY A 56 -11.17 13.05 7.11
N THR A 57 -12.18 12.22 7.37
CA THR A 57 -12.23 11.29 8.50
C THR A 57 -11.70 9.88 8.19
N LEU A 58 -11.31 9.60 6.94
CA LEU A 58 -10.80 8.28 6.55
C LEU A 58 -9.50 8.00 7.31
N ASP A 59 -9.54 7.02 8.22
CA ASP A 59 -8.41 6.54 9.01
C ASP A 59 -8.71 5.09 9.41
N PHE A 60 -8.11 4.11 8.73
CA PHE A 60 -8.41 2.69 8.96
C PHE A 60 -7.23 1.78 8.63
N THR A 61 -7.25 0.58 9.19
CA THR A 61 -6.26 -0.47 8.91
C THR A 61 -6.73 -1.33 7.73
N CYS A 62 -5.88 -1.45 6.72
CA CYS A 62 -6.01 -2.40 5.63
C CYS A 62 -5.12 -3.61 5.92
N SER A 63 -5.69 -4.82 5.91
CA SER A 63 -4.89 -6.03 6.16
C SER A 63 -5.46 -7.28 5.49
N ALA A 64 -4.59 -8.27 5.30
CA ALA A 64 -4.97 -9.61 4.85
C ALA A 64 -4.19 -10.68 5.62
N ARG A 65 -4.83 -11.84 5.81
CA ARG A 65 -4.24 -13.04 6.41
C ARG A 65 -4.67 -14.28 5.62
N ALA A 66 -3.73 -15.20 5.42
CA ALA A 66 -3.95 -16.51 4.82
C ALA A 66 -2.77 -17.42 5.20
N ASP A 67 -2.85 -18.72 4.96
CA ASP A 67 -1.69 -19.62 5.13
C ASP A 67 -0.50 -19.14 4.30
N LYS A 68 -0.77 -18.66 3.08
CA LYS A 68 0.17 -17.99 2.19
C LYS A 68 -0.54 -16.89 1.41
N LEU A 69 -0.01 -15.67 1.49
CA LEU A 69 -0.38 -14.57 0.62
C LEU A 69 0.45 -14.67 -0.66
N GLU A 70 -0.21 -14.48 -1.80
CA GLU A 70 0.41 -14.51 -3.13
C GLU A 70 0.71 -13.09 -3.57
N ASP A 71 1.90 -12.89 -4.13
CA ASP A 71 2.29 -11.60 -4.68
C ASP A 71 1.39 -11.19 -5.84
N ASN A 72 1.14 -9.89 -5.97
CA ASN A 72 0.33 -9.27 -7.03
C ASN A 72 -1.13 -9.74 -7.09
N LYS A 73 -1.61 -10.49 -6.08
CA LYS A 73 -3.02 -10.82 -5.91
C LYS A 73 -3.72 -9.74 -5.11
N PHE A 74 -4.90 -9.32 -5.57
CA PHE A 74 -5.72 -8.36 -4.82
C PHE A 74 -6.45 -9.03 -3.65
N TYR A 75 -6.27 -8.46 -2.47
CA TYR A 75 -6.97 -8.78 -1.23
C TYR A 75 -7.84 -7.59 -0.82
N SER A 76 -9.04 -7.85 -0.31
CA SER A 76 -9.87 -6.78 0.28
C SER A 76 -9.20 -6.24 1.54
N CYS A 77 -9.19 -4.92 1.74
CA CYS A 77 -8.66 -4.32 2.96
C CYS A 77 -9.47 -4.64 4.23
N GLY A 78 -10.70 -5.13 4.07
CA GLY A 78 -11.59 -5.51 5.14
C GLY A 78 -12.95 -5.94 4.60
N GLU A 79 -13.84 -6.39 5.49
CA GLU A 79 -15.22 -6.67 5.14
C GLU A 79 -15.91 -5.35 4.72
N ASN A 80 -16.58 -5.35 3.56
CA ASN A 80 -17.23 -4.16 2.97
C ASN A 80 -16.28 -3.00 2.62
N SER A 81 -14.98 -3.26 2.46
CA SER A 81 -14.06 -2.24 1.95
C SER A 81 -14.18 -2.10 0.44
N PHE A 82 -14.35 -0.87 -0.05
CA PHE A 82 -14.21 -0.53 -1.47
C PHE A 82 -12.74 -0.42 -1.91
N ILE A 83 -11.81 -0.72 -1.00
CA ILE A 83 -10.38 -0.66 -1.23
C ILE A 83 -9.83 -2.09 -1.14
N SER A 84 -9.10 -2.45 -2.19
CA SER A 84 -8.33 -3.68 -2.24
C SER A 84 -6.86 -3.36 -2.46
N PHE A 85 -5.99 -4.25 -2.01
CA PHE A 85 -4.55 -4.10 -2.17
C PHE A 85 -3.90 -5.35 -2.75
N ALA A 86 -2.83 -5.15 -3.50
CA ALA A 86 -1.88 -6.20 -3.85
C ALA A 86 -0.48 -5.79 -3.41
N PHE A 87 0.37 -6.77 -3.13
CA PHE A 87 1.74 -6.52 -2.69
C PHE A 87 2.74 -7.29 -3.56
N SER A 88 3.86 -6.65 -3.90
CA SER A 88 5.00 -7.27 -4.57
C SER A 88 6.16 -7.33 -3.59
N SER A 89 6.44 -8.52 -3.07
CA SER A 89 7.42 -8.70 -2.00
C SER A 89 8.87 -8.47 -2.44
N ASP A 90 9.17 -8.61 -3.74
CA ASP A 90 10.48 -8.39 -4.35
C ASP A 90 10.99 -6.94 -4.19
N ARG A 91 10.07 -5.97 -4.19
CA ARG A 91 10.37 -4.53 -4.18
C ARG A 91 9.64 -3.76 -3.08
N ASN A 92 8.99 -4.46 -2.16
CA ASN A 92 8.09 -3.89 -1.16
C ASN A 92 7.02 -2.97 -1.78
N GLY A 93 6.49 -3.36 -2.94
CA GLY A 93 5.55 -2.55 -3.70
C GLY A 93 4.12 -2.78 -3.23
N LEU A 94 3.42 -1.72 -2.84
CA LEU A 94 1.99 -1.72 -2.56
C LEU A 94 1.23 -1.20 -3.78
N PHE A 95 0.19 -1.92 -4.18
CA PHE A 95 -0.80 -1.50 -5.16
C PHE A 95 -2.14 -1.36 -4.43
N LEU A 96 -2.79 -0.21 -4.54
CA LEU A 96 -4.14 0.01 -4.07
C LEU A 96 -5.08 0.14 -5.27
N LYS A 97 -6.25 -0.46 -5.14
CA LYS A 97 -7.36 -0.30 -6.07
C LYS A 97 -8.59 0.13 -5.26
N HIS A 98 -9.11 1.30 -5.59
CA HIS A 98 -10.32 1.87 -4.99
C HIS A 98 -11.44 1.87 -6.03
N GLY A 99 -12.52 1.17 -5.71
CA GLY A 99 -13.69 0.98 -6.56
C GLY A 99 -14.17 -0.47 -6.56
N ASP A 100 -15.46 -0.64 -6.86
CA ASP A 100 -16.22 -1.89 -6.85
C ASP A 100 -16.55 -2.41 -8.26
N GLY A 101 -15.92 -1.85 -9.31
CA GLY A 101 -16.19 -2.22 -10.70
C GLY A 101 -17.21 -1.32 -11.41
N GLY A 102 -17.52 -0.15 -10.85
CA GLY A 102 -18.21 0.93 -11.55
C GLY A 102 -17.39 1.56 -12.70
N ALA A 103 -17.89 2.67 -13.27
CA ALA A 103 -17.31 3.30 -14.46
C ALA A 103 -15.89 3.87 -14.28
N VAL A 104 -15.45 4.11 -13.03
CA VAL A 104 -14.13 4.65 -12.71
C VAL A 104 -13.48 3.80 -11.63
N THR A 105 -12.24 3.38 -11.87
CA THR A 105 -11.38 2.70 -10.89
C THR A 105 -10.16 3.57 -10.64
N TYR A 106 -9.88 3.87 -9.38
CA TYR A 106 -8.65 4.56 -8.99
C TYR A 106 -7.59 3.55 -8.59
N VAL A 107 -6.36 3.78 -9.02
CA VAL A 107 -5.20 2.98 -8.64
C VAL A 107 -4.12 3.87 -8.05
N ALA A 108 -3.41 3.35 -7.06
CA ALA A 108 -2.25 4.00 -6.48
C ALA A 108 -1.15 2.98 -6.23
N THR A 109 0.10 3.43 -6.29
CA THR A 109 1.27 2.59 -5.99
C THR A 109 2.21 3.34 -5.07
N THR A 110 2.88 2.60 -4.19
CA THR A 110 3.97 3.13 -3.37
C THR A 110 4.91 2.01 -2.96
N THR A 111 6.14 2.37 -2.60
CA THR A 111 7.04 1.44 -1.90
C THR A 111 6.84 1.61 -0.40
N LEU A 112 6.79 0.50 0.34
CA LEU A 112 6.74 0.50 1.81
C LEU A 112 8.09 0.03 2.38
N PRO A 113 9.04 0.94 2.62
CA PRO A 113 10.29 0.60 3.28
C PRO A 113 10.00 -0.11 4.60
N ASN A 114 10.60 -1.28 4.79
CA ASN A 114 10.43 -2.06 6.00
C ASN A 114 11.72 -2.79 6.36
N TYR A 115 11.79 -3.19 7.63
CA TYR A 115 12.88 -3.97 8.18
C TYR A 115 12.32 -5.23 8.84
N CYS A 116 12.90 -6.38 8.49
CA CYS A 116 12.51 -7.69 9.02
C CYS A 116 13.52 -8.16 10.07
N ARG A 117 13.00 -8.63 11.20
CA ARG A 117 13.77 -9.26 12.28
C ARG A 117 13.19 -10.63 12.64
N ALA A 118 13.94 -11.43 13.38
CA ALA A 118 13.45 -12.71 13.88
C ALA A 118 12.16 -12.53 14.71
N GLY A 119 11.13 -13.32 14.40
CA GLY A 119 9.82 -13.26 15.05
C GLY A 119 9.68 -14.17 16.28
N GLY A 120 10.59 -15.15 16.42
CA GLY A 120 10.69 -16.01 17.60
C GLY A 120 9.78 -17.25 17.57
N ASN A 121 8.93 -17.42 16.56
CA ASN A 121 8.06 -18.58 16.42
C ASN A 121 8.58 -19.54 15.32
N GLY A 122 9.84 -19.94 15.44
CA GLY A 122 10.53 -20.82 14.50
C GLY A 122 11.86 -20.23 14.02
N PRO A 123 12.80 -21.08 13.54
CA PRO A 123 14.11 -20.63 13.10
C PRO A 123 14.08 -19.75 11.84
N GLN A 124 13.00 -19.81 11.06
CA GLN A 124 12.80 -19.04 9.82
C GLN A 124 11.67 -18.00 9.94
N ASP A 125 11.15 -17.78 11.14
CA ASP A 125 10.06 -16.82 11.36
C ASP A 125 10.61 -15.39 11.38
N PHE A 126 10.10 -14.55 10.48
CA PHE A 126 10.43 -13.12 10.41
C PHE A 126 9.19 -12.25 10.57
N VAL A 127 9.35 -11.17 11.33
CA VAL A 127 8.39 -10.08 11.44
C VAL A 127 8.99 -8.82 10.83
N CYS A 128 8.26 -8.22 9.89
CA CYS A 128 8.66 -7.04 9.14
C CYS A 128 7.83 -5.85 9.60
N GLN A 129 8.49 -4.72 9.86
CA GLN A 129 7.85 -3.48 10.30
C GLN A 129 8.30 -2.31 9.43
N GLY A 130 7.38 -1.40 9.12
CA GLY A 130 7.66 -0.20 8.35
C GLY A 130 8.75 0.65 8.99
N VAL A 131 9.66 1.18 8.17
CA VAL A 131 10.70 2.14 8.58
C VAL A 131 10.45 3.44 7.84
N ALA A 132 9.53 4.24 8.36
CA ALA A 132 9.17 5.55 7.86
C ALA A 132 8.84 6.49 9.01
#